data_AF-A0A926LSI5-F1
#
_entry.id   AF-A0A926LSI5-F1
#
_cell.length_a   1.000
_cell.length_b   1.000
_cell.length_c   1.000
_cell.angle_alpha   90.00
_cell.angle_beta   90.00
_cell.angle_gamma   90.00
#
_symmetry.space_group_name_H-M   'P 1'
#
loop_
_entity.id
_entity.type
_entity.pdbx_description
1 polymer ?
#
loop_
_entity_poly.entity_id
_entity_poly.type
_entity_poly.pdbx_seq_one_letter_code
_entity_poly.pdbx_strand_id
1 'polypeptide(L)' 'MFVEIVFVALPIDRDDVEAALEAAFELDGEVTGAGSGMGRCHLDLEIAEGSDTTAALERLRAVLSELGVADCATLNVSE' A
#
# COMPACT_ATOMS: atom_id res chain seq x y z
N MET A 1 -12.83 1.35 -3.85
CA MET A 1 -12.37 0.37 -2.84
C MET A 1 -11.19 0.97 -2.10
N PHE A 2 -11.09 0.76 -0.80
CA PHE A 2 -10.05 1.33 0.03
C PHE A 2 -9.21 0.24 0.70
N VAL A 3 -7.89 0.40 0.69
CA VAL A 3 -6.95 -0.50 1.36
C VAL A 3 -6.07 0.30 2.31
N GLU A 4 -6.23 0.08 3.61
CA GLU A 4 -5.28 0.57 4.61
C GLU A 4 -4.13 -0.44 4.71
N ILE A 5 -2.91 0.07 4.61
CA ILE A 5 -1.66 -0.67 4.74
C ILE A 5 -0.97 -0.21 6.02
N VAL A 6 -0.90 -1.11 7.00
CA VAL A 6 -0.23 -0.83 8.28
C VAL A 6 1.11 -1.55 8.31
N PHE A 7 2.19 -0.77 8.37
CA PHE A 7 3.55 -1.28 8.50
C PHE A 7 4.02 -1.31 9.95
N VAL A 8 4.65 -2.41 10.36
CA VAL A 8 5.33 -2.55 11.65
C VAL A 8 6.80 -2.87 11.41
N ALA A 9 7.70 -2.12 12.06
CA ALA A 9 9.15 -2.30 11.94
C ALA A 9 9.66 -2.27 10.49
N LEU A 10 9.18 -1.29 9.71
CA LEU A 10 9.55 -1.12 8.30
C LEU A 10 11.09 -0.94 8.18
N PRO A 11 11.79 -1.75 7.37
CA PRO A 11 13.25 -1.70 7.23
C PRO A 11 13.74 -0.61 6.27
N ILE A 12 12.82 0.04 5.55
CA ILE A 12 13.07 1.11 4.56
C ILE A 12 12.24 2.35 4.92
N ASP A 13 12.48 3.46 4.21
CA ASP A 13 11.65 4.64 4.40
C ASP A 13 10.22 4.36 3.91
N ARG A 14 9.24 4.93 4.61
CA ARG A 14 7.82 4.82 4.22
C ARG A 14 7.60 5.49 2.87
N ASP A 15 8.30 6.59 2.63
CA ASP A 15 8.19 7.36 1.39
C ASP A 15 8.66 6.56 0.17
N ASP A 16 9.62 5.63 0.33
CA ASP A 16 10.04 4.72 -0.74
C ASP A 16 8.91 3.74 -1.13
N VAL A 17 8.14 3.28 -0.13
CA VAL A 17 6.98 2.41 -0.36
C VAL A 17 5.86 3.19 -1.03
N GLU A 18 5.59 4.41 -0.57
CA GLU A 18 4.59 5.32 -1.16
C GLU A 18 4.89 5.55 -2.63
N ALA A 19 6.12 5.95 -2.98
CA ALA A 19 6.52 6.21 -4.36
C ALA A 19 6.40 4.95 -5.26
N ALA A 20 6.74 3.77 -4.74
CA ALA A 20 6.62 2.53 -5.50
C ALA A 20 5.15 2.15 -5.76
N LEU A 21 4.27 2.39 -4.79
CA LEU A 21 2.83 2.17 -4.94
C LEU A 21 2.23 3.20 -5.90
N GLU A 22 2.58 4.47 -5.80
CA GLU A 22 2.16 5.51 -6.75
C GLU A 22 2.52 5.13 -8.18
N ALA A 23 3.75 4.65 -8.41
CA ALA A 23 4.18 4.19 -9.73
C ALA A 23 3.39 2.96 -10.24
N ALA A 24 3.01 2.04 -9.34
CA ALA A 24 2.26 0.84 -9.70
C ALA A 24 0.75 1.09 -9.92
N PHE A 25 0.22 2.16 -9.32
CA PHE A 25 -1.19 2.51 -9.34
C PHE A 25 -1.51 3.84 -10.03
N GLU A 26 -0.55 4.47 -10.72
CA GLU A 26 -0.68 5.80 -11.38
C GLU A 26 -2.00 6.00 -12.16
N LEU A 27 -2.54 4.94 -12.78
CA LEU A 27 -3.77 4.98 -13.57
C LEU A 27 -5.01 4.39 -12.86
N ASP A 28 -4.81 3.64 -11.79
CA ASP A 28 -5.82 2.75 -11.19
C ASP A 28 -6.09 3.05 -9.70
N GLY A 29 -5.33 3.96 -9.08
CA GLY A 29 -5.53 4.33 -7.68
C GLY A 29 -4.72 5.53 -7.19
N GLU A 30 -5.07 5.99 -6.00
CA GLU A 30 -4.43 7.09 -5.29
C GLU A 30 -3.82 6.55 -4.00
N VAL A 31 -2.54 6.88 -3.77
CA VAL A 31 -1.84 6.54 -2.53
C VAL A 31 -1.80 7.78 -1.65
N THR A 32 -2.18 7.66 -0.39
CA THR A 32 -2.15 8.76 0.57
C THR A 32 -1.43 8.36 1.84
N GLY A 33 -0.46 9.17 2.26
CA GLY A 33 0.15 9.09 3.58
C GLY A 33 -0.81 9.42 4.73
N ALA A 34 -1.14 8.43 5.56
CA ALA A 34 -2.02 8.60 6.73
C ALA A 34 -1.27 8.91 8.04
N GLY A 35 0.05 9.03 7.99
CA GLY A 35 0.91 9.44 9.11
C GLY A 35 1.73 8.31 9.74
N SER A 36 2.68 8.69 10.60
CA SER A 36 3.60 7.79 11.30
C SER A 36 3.55 8.02 12.81
N GLY A 37 3.45 6.95 13.61
CA GLY A 37 3.39 7.06 15.07
C GLY A 37 3.59 5.73 15.80
N MET A 38 4.22 5.76 16.99
CA MET A 38 4.47 4.58 17.84
C MET A 38 5.13 3.38 17.13
N GLY A 39 6.06 3.63 16.20
CA GLY A 39 6.77 2.57 15.47
C GLY A 39 5.93 1.88 14.37
N ARG A 40 4.80 2.49 14.00
CA ARG A 40 3.95 2.09 12.87
C ARG A 40 3.84 3.20 11.85
N CYS A 41 3.67 2.81 10.60
CA CYS A 41 3.40 3.71 9.49
C CYS A 41 2.14 3.25 8.76
N HIS A 42 1.32 4.19 8.33
CA HIS A 42 0.08 3.93 7.63
C HIS A 42 0.14 4.52 6.22
N LEU A 43 -0.25 3.73 5.24
CA LEU A 43 -0.52 4.17 3.87
C LEU A 43 -1.92 3.74 3.48
N ASP A 44 -2.64 4.64 2.85
CA ASP A 44 -3.95 4.37 2.30
C ASP A 44 -3.84 4.26 0.79
N LEU A 45 -4.47 3.24 0.21
CA LEU A 45 -4.60 3.05 -1.23
C LEU A 45 -6.07 3.04 -1.60
N GLU A 46 -6.51 4.07 -2.31
CA GLU A 46 -7.84 4.14 -2.90
C GLU A 46 -7.78 3.64 -4.34
N ILE A 47 -8.51 2.56 -4.64
CA ILE A 47 -8.57 1.95 -5.97
C ILE A 47 -9.83 2.42 -6.69
N ALA A 48 -9.64 2.88 -7.93
CA ALA A 48 -10.67 3.46 -8.77
C ALA A 48 -11.85 2.50 -8.99
N GLU A 49 -13.07 3.07 -9.01
CA GLU A 49 -14.29 2.31 -9.25
C GLU A 49 -14.26 1.58 -10.61
N GLY A 50 -14.65 0.30 -10.61
CA GLY A 50 -14.64 -0.55 -11.81
C GLY A 50 -13.33 -1.29 -12.07
N SER A 51 -12.28 -1.04 -11.27
CA SER A 51 -11.04 -1.82 -11.30
C SER A 51 -11.26 -3.23 -10.75
N ASP A 52 -10.50 -4.21 -11.26
CA ASP A 52 -10.52 -5.57 -10.72
C ASP A 52 -9.80 -5.60 -9.37
N THR A 53 -10.58 -5.75 -8.29
CA THR A 53 -10.10 -5.85 -6.91
C THR A 53 -9.03 -6.92 -6.72
N THR A 54 -9.18 -8.08 -7.36
CA THR A 54 -8.23 -9.19 -7.20
C THR A 54 -6.91 -8.84 -7.85
N ALA A 55 -6.96 -8.33 -9.08
CA ALA A 55 -5.76 -7.91 -9.81
C ALA A 55 -5.03 -6.75 -9.09
N ALA A 56 -5.79 -5.82 -8.51
CA ALA A 56 -5.23 -4.70 -7.74
C ALA A 56 -4.54 -5.20 -6.46
N LEU A 57 -5.14 -6.14 -5.72
CA LEU A 57 -4.52 -6.73 -4.53
C LEU A 57 -3.28 -7.58 -4.87
N GLU A 58 -3.29 -8.30 -5.99
CA GLU A 58 -2.12 -9.04 -6.47
C GLU A 58 -0.98 -8.08 -6.83
N ARG A 59 -1.28 -6.97 -7.52
CA ARG A 59 -0.30 -5.92 -7.83
C ARG A 59 0.28 -5.29 -6.56
N LEU A 60 -0.58 -4.93 -5.60
CA LEU A 60 -0.15 -4.41 -4.30
C LEU A 60 0.82 -5.37 -3.61
N ARG A 61 0.47 -6.66 -3.53
CA ARG A 61 1.33 -7.69 -2.92
C ARG A 61 2.67 -7.84 -3.66
N ALA A 62 2.66 -7.75 -4.98
CA ALA A 62 3.88 -7.81 -5.78
C ALA A 62 4.84 -6.66 -5.42
N VAL A 63 4.35 -5.42 -5.38
CA VAL A 63 5.16 -4.25 -5.00
C VAL A 63 5.75 -4.41 -3.60
N LEU A 64 4.94 -4.80 -2.61
CA LEU A 64 5.42 -5.01 -1.23
C LEU A 64 6.45 -6.14 -1.15
N SER A 65 6.32 -7.17 -1.97
CA SER A 65 7.29 -8.27 -2.05
C SER A 65 8.60 -7.85 -2.72
N GLU A 66 8.54 -7.04 -3.77
CA GLU A 66 9.72 -6.51 -4.48
C GLU A 66 10.56 -5.60 -3.57
N LEU A 67 9.89 -4.82 -2.72
CA LEU A 67 10.52 -4.00 -1.69
C LEU A 67 10.98 -4.80 -0.46
N GLY A 68 10.60 -6.08 -0.34
CA GLY A 68 10.94 -6.92 0.81
C GLY A 68 10.23 -6.54 2.11
N VAL A 69 9.07 -5.88 2.02
CA VAL A 69 8.30 -5.39 3.18
C VAL A 69 6.95 -6.07 3.36
N ALA A 70 6.65 -7.09 2.54
CA ALA A 70 5.39 -7.84 2.62
C ALA A 70 5.11 -8.42 4.01
N ASP A 71 6.13 -8.93 4.71
CA ASP A 71 6.01 -9.48 6.06
C ASP A 71 5.83 -8.40 7.15
N CYS A 72 6.13 -7.14 6.83
CA CYS A 72 5.94 -5.99 7.70
C CYS A 72 4.54 -5.37 7.56
N ALA A 73 3.79 -5.76 6.53
CA ALA A 73 2.55 -5.11 6.12
C ALA A 73 1.31 -5.91 6.53
N THR A 74 0.34 -5.23 7.13
CA THR A 74 -1.03 -5.74 7.31
C THR A 74 -1.96 -4.97 6.38
N LEU A 75 -2.76 -5.69 5.58
CA LEU A 75 -3.70 -5.10 4.61
C LEU A 75 -5.13 -5.19 5.15
N ASN A 76 -5.77 -4.06 5.40
CA ASN A 76 -7.18 -3.96 5.75
C ASN A 76 -7.96 -3.45 4.54
N VAL A 77 -8.81 -4.29 3.95
CA VAL A 77 -9.60 -3.96 2.75
C VAL A 77 -11.02 -3.55 3.17
N SER A 78 -11.48 -2.41 2.67
CA SER A 78 -12.83 -1.88 2.84
C SER A 78 -13.47 -1.59 1.47
N GLU A 79 -14.76 -1.89 1.32
CA GLU A 79 -15.54 -1.63 0.10
C GLU A 79 -16.13 -0.22 0.08
#